data_AF-A0A178AAI9-F1
#
_entry.id   AF-A0A178AAI9-F1
#
_cell.length_a   1.000
_cell.length_b   1.000
_cell.length_c   1.000
_cell.angle_alpha   90.00
_cell.angle_beta   90.00
_cell.angle_gamma   90.00
#
_symmetry.space_group_name_H-M   'P 1'
#
loop_
_entity.id
_entity.type
_entity.pdbx_description
1 polymer ?
#
loop_
_entity_poly.entity_id
_entity_poly.type
_entity_poly.pdbx_seq_one_letter_code
_entity_poly.pdbx_strand_id
1 'polypeptide(L)'
;MAAQQGSKRTWDISNGGNSHDAENVQSQSERGSTKKLQLSQRTPSPSTPAHFVIHRVVCPRKQKYHEFHEASGDYVDVPRMFAKAHRRTMLNGQHRIVDINDFIKDHGEIQFVALLTYNCVTYHERIKRSFKHWEMPEMDQPVAIQARPFFYVLQHDGPLAEAESEGVVLYKDLRAALSLLQRDQADSLGNRELTQPERLEHPYLQLYHQRSLLNGPKFQKLAKLQRDSIQSLYKYLDHRVGPEYLEAGTLFASGWWIRNTGPSCSSRRQC
;
A
#
# COMPACT_ATOMS: atom_id res chain seq x y z
N MET A 1 33.90 -14.73 -45.00
CA MET A 1 33.29 -14.75 -46.35
C MET A 1 31.78 -14.99 -46.18
N ALA A 2 30.96 -14.14 -46.82
CA ALA A 2 29.47 -14.11 -46.92
C ALA A 2 28.70 -13.96 -45.58
N ALA A 3 28.03 -12.86 -45.21
CA ALA A 3 27.14 -11.87 -45.88
C ALA A 3 25.72 -12.37 -46.17
N GLN A 4 24.73 -11.84 -45.42
CA GLN A 4 23.28 -11.63 -45.71
C GLN A 4 22.70 -10.97 -44.45
N GLN A 5 22.39 -9.67 -44.32
CA GLN A 5 21.56 -8.68 -45.04
C GLN A 5 20.04 -8.95 -45.07
N GLY A 6 19.28 -7.95 -44.58
CA GLY A 6 17.82 -7.76 -44.72
C GLY A 6 17.11 -7.73 -43.36
N SER A 7 16.24 -6.78 -43.00
CA SER A 7 15.59 -5.69 -43.72
C SER A 7 15.01 -4.71 -42.70
N LYS A 8 15.23 -3.41 -42.88
CA LYS A 8 14.66 -2.31 -42.10
C LYS A 8 13.32 -1.92 -42.74
N ARG A 9 12.24 -1.79 -41.95
CA ARG A 9 11.02 -1.09 -42.37
C ARG A 9 10.94 0.27 -41.70
N THR A 10 11.10 1.29 -42.53
CA THR A 10 10.78 2.69 -42.33
C THR A 10 9.26 2.89 -42.36
N TRP A 11 8.77 3.82 -41.54
CA TRP A 11 7.44 4.39 -41.64
C TRP A 11 7.61 5.90 -41.80
N ASP A 12 7.38 6.39 -43.02
CA ASP A 12 7.28 7.81 -43.33
C ASP A 12 5.81 8.21 -43.48
N ILE A 13 5.45 9.19 -42.65
CA ILE A 13 4.75 10.45 -42.95
C ILE A 13 3.63 10.42 -44.01
N SER A 14 2.43 10.79 -43.55
CA SER A 14 1.53 11.62 -44.36
C SER A 14 0.97 12.77 -43.53
N ASN A 15 1.41 13.98 -43.90
CA ASN A 15 0.87 15.29 -43.54
C ASN A 15 -0.54 15.46 -44.13
N GLY A 16 -1.46 15.97 -43.33
CA GLY A 16 -2.73 16.52 -43.79
C GLY A 16 -2.99 17.83 -43.06
N GLY A 17 -2.77 18.95 -43.77
CA GLY A 17 -3.11 20.28 -43.27
C GLY A 17 -4.61 20.53 -43.35
N ASN A 18 -5.11 21.37 -42.45
CA ASN A 18 -6.18 22.30 -42.80
C ASN A 18 -6.10 23.56 -41.93
N SER A 19 -6.16 24.68 -42.65
CA SER A 19 -6.12 26.07 -42.24
C SER A 19 -7.53 26.65 -42.08
N HIS A 20 -7.61 27.83 -41.44
CA HIS A 20 -8.76 28.76 -41.37
C HIS A 20 -9.86 28.33 -40.35
N ASP A 21 -10.32 29.13 -39.38
CA ASP A 21 -10.56 30.56 -39.37
C ASP A 21 -10.37 31.21 -37.97
N ALA A 22 -9.98 32.48 -38.01
CA ALA A 22 -9.98 33.41 -36.89
C ALA A 22 -11.27 34.24 -36.94
N GLU A 23 -12.04 34.28 -35.85
CA GLU A 23 -12.95 35.40 -35.60
C GLU A 23 -12.79 35.95 -34.18
N ASN A 24 -12.42 37.21 -34.22
CA ASN A 24 -12.31 38.21 -33.18
C ASN A 24 -13.70 38.74 -32.81
N VAL A 25 -14.13 38.60 -31.55
CA VAL A 25 -15.19 39.45 -30.99
C VAL A 25 -14.80 39.93 -29.59
N GLN A 26 -14.48 41.21 -29.56
CA GLN A 26 -14.25 42.05 -28.41
C GLN A 26 -15.57 42.78 -28.09
N SER A 27 -16.06 42.75 -26.84
CA SER A 27 -16.85 43.86 -26.23
C SER A 27 -17.23 43.61 -24.77
N GLN A 28 -16.70 44.49 -23.90
CA GLN A 28 -17.41 45.28 -22.87
C GLN A 28 -18.20 44.54 -21.77
N SER A 29 -17.70 44.54 -20.52
CA SER A 29 -17.83 45.61 -19.51
C SER A 29 -19.09 45.45 -18.65
N GLU A 30 -18.95 44.82 -17.48
CA GLU A 30 -19.78 45.15 -16.32
C GLU A 30 -18.91 45.30 -15.07
N ARG A 31 -18.97 46.51 -14.50
CA ARG A 31 -18.37 46.89 -13.23
C ARG A 31 -19.19 46.29 -12.10
N GLY A 32 -18.66 45.26 -11.44
CA GLY A 32 -19.17 44.73 -10.17
C GLY A 32 -18.16 44.95 -9.05
N SER A 33 -18.29 46.06 -8.33
CA SER A 33 -17.53 46.36 -7.11
C SER A 33 -17.95 45.43 -5.97
N THR A 34 -17.12 44.46 -5.61
CA THR A 34 -17.26 43.70 -4.36
C THR A 34 -15.93 43.64 -3.60
N LYS A 35 -15.88 44.48 -2.57
CA LYS A 35 -15.29 44.26 -1.25
C LYS A 35 -13.99 43.44 -1.20
N LYS A 36 -12.88 44.17 -1.05
CA LYS A 36 -11.63 43.73 -0.41
C LYS A 36 -11.96 42.96 0.89
N LEU A 37 -11.93 41.64 0.81
CA LEU A 37 -11.70 40.77 1.97
C LEU A 37 -10.21 40.43 1.95
N GLN A 38 -9.44 41.18 2.74
CA GLN A 38 -8.13 40.74 3.22
C GLN A 38 -8.35 39.49 4.07
N LEU A 39 -8.34 38.34 3.42
CA LEU A 39 -8.26 37.05 4.10
C LEU A 39 -6.78 36.77 4.34
N SER A 40 -6.27 37.34 5.42
CA SER A 40 -5.05 36.88 6.07
C SER A 40 -5.32 35.48 6.61
N GLN A 41 -5.16 34.48 5.76
CA GLN A 41 -5.10 33.08 6.16
C GLN A 41 -3.79 32.52 5.64
N ARG A 42 -2.76 32.63 6.48
CA ARG A 42 -1.73 31.60 6.53
C ARG A 42 -2.45 30.29 6.85
N THR A 43 -2.89 29.58 5.83
CA THR A 43 -3.14 28.14 5.97
C THR A 43 -1.84 27.54 6.52
N PRO A 44 -1.86 26.82 7.65
CA PRO A 44 -0.72 26.01 8.04
C PRO A 44 -0.43 25.09 6.85
N SER A 45 0.76 25.19 6.28
CA SER A 45 1.21 24.27 5.24
C SER A 45 0.90 22.85 5.75
N PRO A 46 0.20 22.00 4.98
CA PRO A 46 -0.01 20.62 5.37
C PRO A 46 1.37 20.05 5.66
N SER A 47 1.62 19.71 6.93
CA SER A 47 2.88 19.12 7.35
C SER A 47 3.03 17.85 6.51
N THR A 48 3.96 17.89 5.55
CA THR A 48 4.20 16.83 4.58
C THR A 48 4.33 15.51 5.33
N PRO A 49 3.68 14.43 4.89
CA PRO A 49 3.62 13.21 5.66
C PRO A 49 5.03 12.65 5.84
N ALA A 50 5.46 12.50 7.10
CA ALA A 50 6.78 11.98 7.46
C ALA A 50 6.95 10.48 7.13
N HIS A 51 5.96 9.85 6.51
CA HIS A 51 6.01 8.47 6.03
C HIS A 51 5.07 8.29 4.84
N PHE A 52 5.27 7.23 4.07
CA PHE A 52 4.40 6.87 2.96
C PHE A 52 3.94 5.41 3.06
N VAL A 53 2.73 5.13 2.57
CA VAL A 53 2.17 3.78 2.50
C VAL A 53 2.18 3.34 1.04
N ILE A 54 2.93 2.28 0.73
CA ILE A 54 2.96 1.67 -0.60
C ILE A 54 2.17 0.37 -0.56
N HIS A 55 1.30 0.19 -1.55
CA HIS A 55 0.50 -1.00 -1.73
C HIS A 55 1.11 -1.90 -2.80
N ARG A 56 1.63 -3.05 -2.39
CA ARG A 56 2.27 -4.02 -3.26
C ARG A 56 1.34 -5.18 -3.58
N VAL A 57 0.95 -5.35 -4.83
CA VAL A 57 0.27 -6.57 -5.29
C VAL A 57 1.33 -7.58 -5.73
N VAL A 58 1.22 -8.82 -5.26
CA VAL A 58 2.02 -9.96 -5.70
C VAL A 58 1.13 -10.99 -6.36
N CYS A 59 1.61 -11.55 -7.47
CA CYS A 59 0.99 -12.68 -8.15
C CYS A 59 2.02 -13.80 -8.38
N PRO A 60 1.80 -15.02 -7.85
CA PRO A 60 2.71 -16.14 -8.10
C PRO A 60 2.66 -16.67 -9.54
N ARG A 61 1.64 -16.32 -10.34
CA ARG A 61 1.44 -16.75 -11.75
C ARG A 61 1.32 -18.26 -11.96
N LYS A 62 1.07 -19.03 -10.89
CA LYS A 62 0.97 -20.50 -10.94
C LYS A 62 -0.46 -21.00 -11.15
N GLN A 63 -1.45 -20.15 -10.89
CA GLN A 63 -2.87 -20.49 -10.91
C GLN A 63 -3.50 -20.14 -12.26
N LYS A 64 -4.58 -20.85 -12.57
CA LYS A 64 -5.34 -20.65 -13.80
C LYS A 64 -5.78 -19.18 -13.94
N TYR A 65 -5.58 -18.60 -15.13
CA TYR A 65 -5.89 -17.22 -15.49
C TYR A 65 -4.90 -16.15 -14.97
N HIS A 66 -3.85 -16.55 -14.26
CA HIS A 66 -2.80 -15.67 -13.75
C HIS A 66 -1.48 -15.79 -14.50
N GLU A 67 -1.42 -16.59 -15.57
CA GLU A 67 -0.18 -16.96 -16.27
C GLU A 67 0.54 -15.75 -16.89
N PHE A 68 -0.23 -14.70 -17.20
CA PHE A 68 0.23 -13.48 -17.85
C PHE A 68 0.21 -12.26 -16.93
N HIS A 69 -0.05 -12.45 -15.64
CA HIS A 69 0.04 -11.35 -14.68
C HIS A 69 1.50 -10.95 -14.49
N GLU A 70 1.74 -9.71 -14.09
CA GLU A 70 3.04 -9.31 -13.59
C GLU A 70 3.28 -10.01 -12.24
N ALA A 71 4.54 -10.33 -11.93
CA ALA A 71 4.87 -11.00 -10.67
C ALA A 71 4.58 -10.10 -9.45
N SER A 72 4.81 -8.80 -9.60
CA SER A 72 4.50 -7.79 -8.60
C SER A 72 4.26 -6.42 -9.22
N GLY A 73 3.43 -5.60 -8.58
CA GLY A 73 3.26 -4.18 -8.90
C GLY A 73 3.04 -3.36 -7.64
N ASP A 74 3.58 -2.14 -7.63
CA ASP A 74 3.51 -1.21 -6.50
C ASP A 74 2.60 -0.03 -6.85
N TYR A 75 1.79 0.42 -5.88
CA TYR A 75 0.73 1.41 -6.08
C TYR A 75 0.63 2.37 -4.90
N VAL A 76 0.15 3.59 -5.18
CA VAL A 76 -0.12 4.61 -4.16
C VAL A 76 -1.47 4.36 -3.45
N ASP A 77 -2.42 3.74 -4.13
CA ASP A 77 -3.76 3.45 -3.60
C ASP A 77 -4.00 1.97 -3.32
N VAL A 78 -4.97 1.71 -2.43
CA VAL A 78 -5.36 0.35 -2.05
C VAL A 78 -5.94 -0.37 -3.28
N PRO A 79 -5.39 -1.53 -3.66
CA PRO A 79 -5.76 -2.18 -4.91
C PRO A 79 -7.18 -2.77 -4.86
N ARG A 80 -7.84 -2.82 -6.01
CA ARG A 80 -9.12 -3.51 -6.23
C ARG A 80 -9.25 -3.93 -7.69
N MET A 81 -10.23 -4.76 -8.02
CA MET A 81 -10.63 -4.95 -9.41
C MET A 81 -11.72 -3.94 -9.79
N PHE A 82 -11.55 -3.25 -10.90
CA PHE A 82 -12.53 -2.26 -11.38
C PHE A 82 -13.64 -2.92 -12.19
N ALA A 83 -14.75 -2.21 -12.37
CA ALA A 83 -15.85 -2.63 -13.22
C ALA A 83 -15.35 -2.97 -14.63
N LYS A 84 -16.02 -3.93 -15.27
CA LYS A 84 -15.65 -4.52 -16.57
C LYS A 84 -14.37 -5.36 -16.57
N ALA A 85 -13.67 -5.49 -15.44
CA ALA A 85 -12.57 -6.44 -15.32
C ALA A 85 -13.08 -7.87 -15.45
N HIS A 86 -12.26 -8.74 -16.04
CA HIS A 86 -12.57 -10.15 -16.26
C HIS A 86 -11.64 -11.06 -15.44
N ARG A 87 -11.86 -12.39 -15.47
CA ARG A 87 -11.07 -13.33 -14.64
C ARG A 87 -9.57 -13.38 -14.93
N ARG A 88 -9.13 -12.79 -16.03
CA ARG A 88 -7.70 -12.64 -16.39
C ARG A 88 -7.14 -11.27 -16.08
N THR A 89 -7.96 -10.30 -15.65
CA THR A 89 -7.49 -8.99 -15.23
C THR A 89 -6.76 -9.10 -13.88
N MET A 90 -5.59 -8.51 -13.79
CA MET A 90 -4.78 -8.48 -12.56
C MET A 90 -5.40 -7.56 -11.51
N LEU A 91 -5.21 -7.88 -10.23
CA LEU A 91 -5.49 -6.95 -9.14
C LEU A 91 -4.49 -5.77 -9.21
N ASN A 92 -4.98 -4.53 -9.18
CA ASN A 92 -4.13 -3.35 -9.27
C ASN A 92 -4.73 -2.14 -8.52
N GLY A 93 -3.88 -1.16 -8.22
CA GLY A 93 -4.31 0.20 -7.90
C GLY A 93 -4.46 1.05 -9.16
N GLN A 94 -4.98 2.27 -9.00
CA GLN A 94 -5.12 3.26 -10.06
C GLN A 94 -3.78 3.94 -10.39
N HIS A 95 -2.98 4.24 -9.37
CA HIS A 95 -1.75 5.00 -9.49
C HIS A 95 -0.54 4.10 -9.24
N ARG A 96 0.01 3.58 -10.35
CA ARG A 96 1.16 2.69 -10.32
C ARG A 96 2.46 3.45 -10.06
N ILE A 97 3.30 2.88 -9.20
CA ILE A 97 4.68 3.29 -8.96
C ILE A 97 5.58 2.41 -9.84
N VAL A 98 6.35 3.02 -10.74
CA VAL A 98 7.24 2.29 -11.66
C VAL A 98 8.51 1.85 -10.96
N ASP A 99 9.15 2.76 -10.22
CA ASP A 99 10.33 2.51 -9.40
C ASP A 99 10.13 3.13 -8.02
N ILE A 100 10.18 2.31 -6.98
CA ILE A 100 10.02 2.77 -5.59
C ILE A 100 11.14 3.70 -5.18
N ASN A 101 12.38 3.45 -5.60
CA ASN A 101 13.52 4.27 -5.20
C ASN A 101 13.43 5.67 -5.80
N ASP A 102 13.04 5.77 -7.08
CA ASP A 102 12.86 7.07 -7.72
C ASP A 102 11.66 7.81 -7.11
N PHE A 103 10.54 7.11 -6.87
CA PHE A 103 9.41 7.66 -6.13
C PHE A 103 9.81 8.23 -4.76
N ILE A 104 10.64 7.50 -4.00
CA ILE A 104 11.16 7.96 -2.71
C ILE A 104 12.07 9.18 -2.86
N LYS A 105 12.96 9.21 -3.87
CA LYS A 105 13.87 10.34 -4.09
C LYS A 105 13.10 11.62 -4.40
N ASP A 106 12.00 11.50 -5.14
CA ASP A 106 11.12 12.62 -5.47
C ASP A 106 10.36 13.15 -4.23
N HIS A 107 10.33 12.37 -3.15
CA HIS A 107 9.70 12.67 -1.86
C HIS A 107 10.74 12.69 -0.72
N GLY A 108 11.71 13.62 -0.82
CA GLY A 108 12.86 13.72 0.10
C GLY A 108 12.52 13.91 1.59
N GLU A 109 11.26 14.18 1.94
CA GLU A 109 10.75 14.28 3.30
C GLU A 109 10.42 12.93 3.97
N ILE A 110 10.28 11.84 3.21
CA ILE A 110 9.84 10.54 3.73
C ILE A 110 10.90 9.97 4.68
N GLN A 111 10.50 9.59 5.90
CA GLN A 111 11.39 9.02 6.91
C GLN A 111 11.37 7.48 6.95
N PHE A 112 10.27 6.88 6.48
CA PHE A 112 10.13 5.44 6.29
C PHE A 112 8.95 5.15 5.36
N VAL A 113 8.93 3.93 4.84
CA VAL A 113 7.83 3.44 3.99
C VAL A 113 7.19 2.23 4.65
N ALA A 114 5.86 2.27 4.79
CA ALA A 114 5.07 1.09 5.11
C ALA A 114 4.65 0.40 3.82
N LEU A 115 4.97 -0.89 3.70
CA LEU A 115 4.67 -1.73 2.56
C LEU A 115 3.58 -2.73 2.92
N LEU A 116 2.39 -2.54 2.39
CA LEU A 116 1.27 -3.45 2.55
C LEU A 116 1.23 -4.38 1.35
N THR A 117 1.33 -5.69 1.58
CA THR A 117 1.37 -6.69 0.51
C THR A 117 0.03 -7.38 0.37
N TYR A 118 -0.45 -7.44 -0.88
CA TYR A 118 -1.71 -8.03 -1.29
C TYR A 118 -1.45 -9.20 -2.23
N ASN A 119 -2.29 -10.22 -2.16
CA ASN A 119 -2.17 -11.39 -3.01
C ASN A 119 -3.29 -11.42 -4.04
N CYS A 120 -2.89 -11.35 -5.31
CA CYS A 120 -3.83 -11.32 -6.42
C CYS A 120 -4.72 -12.57 -6.46
N VAL A 121 -4.17 -13.75 -6.14
CA VAL A 121 -4.91 -15.02 -6.19
C VAL A 121 -5.94 -15.10 -5.07
N THR A 122 -5.53 -14.78 -3.84
CA THR A 122 -6.43 -14.75 -2.68
C THR A 122 -7.59 -13.78 -2.91
N TYR A 123 -7.30 -12.60 -3.48
CA TYR A 123 -8.34 -11.63 -3.82
C TYR A 123 -9.32 -12.17 -4.87
N HIS A 124 -8.82 -12.77 -5.97
CA HIS A 124 -9.66 -13.35 -7.02
C HIS A 124 -10.58 -14.44 -6.48
N GLU A 125 -10.08 -15.33 -5.61
CA GLU A 125 -10.91 -16.36 -4.98
C GLU A 125 -12.01 -15.75 -4.10
N ARG A 126 -11.69 -14.68 -3.35
CA ARG A 126 -12.66 -13.96 -2.51
C ARG A 126 -13.80 -13.35 -3.33
N ILE A 127 -13.51 -12.78 -4.50
CA ILE A 127 -14.52 -12.11 -5.35
C ILE A 127 -15.04 -12.96 -6.50
N LYS A 128 -14.69 -14.24 -6.56
CA LYS A 128 -15.00 -15.17 -7.66
C LYS A 128 -16.48 -15.24 -8.02
N ARG A 129 -17.35 -15.08 -7.01
CA ARG A 129 -18.82 -15.11 -7.14
C ARG A 129 -19.40 -13.79 -7.68
N SER A 130 -18.62 -12.72 -7.67
CA SER A 130 -19.02 -11.39 -8.16
C SER A 130 -18.94 -11.28 -9.68
N PHE A 131 -18.18 -12.15 -10.36
CA PHE A 131 -18.13 -12.19 -11.82
C PHE A 131 -19.43 -12.75 -12.40
N LYS A 132 -20.03 -12.01 -13.34
CA LYS A 132 -21.19 -12.46 -14.11
C LYS A 132 -20.74 -13.01 -15.46
N HIS A 133 -21.37 -14.10 -15.87
CA HIS A 133 -21.15 -14.68 -17.17
C HIS A 133 -21.92 -13.90 -18.24
N TRP A 134 -21.23 -13.51 -19.30
CA TRP A 134 -21.81 -12.92 -20.50
C TRP A 134 -21.94 -14.00 -21.58
N GLU A 135 -22.92 -13.84 -22.45
CA GLU A 135 -23.12 -14.77 -23.56
C GLU A 135 -21.92 -14.75 -24.50
N MET A 136 -21.43 -15.95 -24.85
CA MET A 136 -20.33 -16.12 -25.79
C MET A 136 -20.91 -16.28 -27.20
N PRO A 137 -20.34 -15.63 -28.22
CA PRO A 137 -20.73 -15.92 -29.60
C PRO A 137 -20.38 -17.36 -29.96
N GLU A 138 -21.04 -17.89 -30.98
CA GLU A 138 -20.72 -19.20 -31.52
C GLU A 138 -19.28 -19.22 -32.04
N MET A 139 -18.48 -20.16 -31.52
CA MET A 139 -17.06 -20.30 -31.88
C MET A 139 -16.62 -21.74 -31.64
N ASP A 140 -15.52 -22.13 -32.30
CA ASP A 140 -14.94 -23.46 -32.12
C ASP A 140 -14.60 -23.75 -30.66
N GLN A 141 -14.83 -25.00 -30.22
CA GLN A 141 -14.66 -25.41 -28.83
C GLN A 141 -13.29 -25.06 -28.23
N PRO A 142 -12.14 -25.26 -28.91
CA PRO A 142 -10.83 -24.86 -28.36
C PRO A 142 -10.72 -23.35 -28.12
N VAL A 143 -11.29 -22.54 -29.01
CA VAL A 143 -11.33 -21.08 -28.90
C VAL A 143 -12.25 -20.69 -27.74
N ALA A 144 -13.42 -21.32 -27.62
CA ALA A 144 -14.35 -21.09 -26.53
C ALA A 144 -13.71 -21.34 -25.15
N ILE A 145 -12.93 -22.41 -24.99
CA ILE A 145 -12.24 -22.71 -23.72
C ILE A 145 -11.24 -21.61 -23.35
N GLN A 146 -10.49 -21.09 -24.32
CA GLN A 146 -9.51 -20.02 -24.10
C GLN A 146 -10.17 -18.65 -23.87
N ALA A 147 -11.27 -18.38 -24.56
CA ALA A 147 -12.01 -17.13 -24.49
C ALA A 147 -12.88 -17.04 -23.22
N ARG A 148 -13.36 -18.17 -22.69
CA ARG A 148 -14.24 -18.26 -21.52
C ARG A 148 -13.92 -17.31 -20.35
N PRO A 149 -12.69 -17.17 -19.84
CA PRO A 149 -12.41 -16.26 -18.73
C PRO A 149 -12.67 -14.78 -19.03
N PHE A 150 -12.64 -14.35 -20.29
CA PHE A 150 -12.95 -12.97 -20.71
C PHE A 150 -14.45 -12.66 -20.64
N PHE A 151 -15.31 -13.69 -20.66
CA PHE A 151 -16.76 -13.56 -20.54
C PHE A 151 -17.27 -13.65 -19.10
N TYR A 152 -16.39 -13.84 -18.12
CA TYR A 152 -16.73 -13.66 -16.71
C TYR A 152 -16.28 -12.27 -16.29
N VAL A 153 -17.21 -11.33 -16.20
CA VAL A 153 -16.94 -9.89 -16.06
C VAL A 153 -17.57 -9.34 -14.77
N LEU A 154 -16.86 -8.42 -14.10
CA LEU A 154 -17.40 -7.65 -12.97
C LEU A 154 -18.33 -6.55 -13.47
N GLN A 155 -19.56 -6.51 -12.95
CA GLN A 155 -20.51 -5.44 -13.30
C GLN A 155 -20.20 -4.11 -12.59
N HIS A 156 -19.58 -4.19 -11.41
CA HIS A 156 -19.21 -3.05 -10.57
C HIS A 156 -17.79 -3.24 -10.05
N ASP A 157 -17.21 -2.17 -9.53
CA ASP A 157 -15.93 -2.25 -8.82
C ASP A 157 -16.02 -3.28 -7.68
N GLY A 158 -15.00 -4.13 -7.58
CA GLY A 158 -14.82 -5.04 -6.47
C GLY A 158 -14.52 -4.30 -5.17
N PRO A 159 -14.68 -4.97 -4.02
CA PRO A 159 -14.27 -4.41 -2.74
C PRO A 159 -12.76 -4.12 -2.72
N LEU A 160 -12.33 -3.18 -1.88
CA LEU A 160 -10.91 -2.97 -1.63
C LEU A 160 -10.24 -4.27 -1.16
N ALA A 161 -9.00 -4.48 -1.59
CA ALA A 161 -8.23 -5.63 -1.15
C ALA A 161 -7.84 -5.48 0.33
N GLU A 162 -7.77 -6.61 1.04
CA GLU A 162 -7.18 -6.70 2.37
C GLU A 162 -5.71 -7.10 2.23
N ALA A 163 -4.84 -6.43 3.00
CA ALA A 163 -3.41 -6.76 2.99
C ALA A 163 -3.19 -8.09 3.72
N GLU A 164 -2.41 -8.98 3.13
CA GLU A 164 -2.02 -10.25 3.77
C GLU A 164 -0.83 -10.07 4.72
N SER A 165 0.03 -9.10 4.43
CA SER A 165 1.17 -8.78 5.28
C SER A 165 1.54 -7.31 5.18
N GLU A 166 2.26 -6.85 6.19
CA GLU A 166 2.71 -5.47 6.32
C GLU A 166 4.13 -5.44 6.86
N GLY A 167 4.97 -4.58 6.29
CA GLY A 167 6.31 -4.32 6.81
C GLY A 167 6.69 -2.86 6.66
N VAL A 168 7.51 -2.36 7.57
CA VAL A 168 8.05 -0.99 7.49
C VAL A 168 9.52 -1.07 7.11
N VAL A 169 9.89 -0.39 6.03
CA VAL A 169 11.28 -0.23 5.58
C VAL A 169 11.83 1.06 6.17
N LEU A 170 12.90 0.92 6.96
CA LEU A 170 13.54 2.04 7.66
C LEU A 170 14.74 2.57 6.86
N TYR A 171 14.79 3.90 6.67
CA TYR A 171 15.98 4.56 6.14
C TYR A 171 17.13 4.58 7.16
N LYS A 172 18.34 4.82 6.64
CA LYS A 172 19.60 4.76 7.40
C LYS A 172 19.58 5.62 8.65
N ASP A 173 19.04 6.84 8.58
CA ASP A 173 19.08 7.79 9.70
C ASP A 173 18.12 7.39 10.83
N LEU A 174 16.89 7.00 10.49
CA LEU A 174 15.92 6.48 11.46
C LEU A 174 16.40 5.17 12.06
N ARG A 175 17.00 4.29 11.25
CA ARG A 175 17.61 3.05 11.70
C ARG A 175 18.73 3.31 12.72
N ALA A 176 19.65 4.21 12.41
CA ALA A 176 20.74 4.59 13.30
C ALA A 176 20.20 5.19 14.61
N ALA A 177 19.17 6.04 14.53
CA ALA A 177 18.53 6.64 15.70
C ALA A 177 17.87 5.58 16.61
N LEU A 178 17.16 4.61 16.03
CA LEU A 178 16.59 3.48 16.77
C LEU A 178 17.68 2.61 17.41
N SER A 179 18.76 2.32 16.68
CA SER A 179 19.90 1.55 17.24
C SER A 179 20.56 2.27 18.42
N LEU A 180 20.69 3.59 18.38
CA LEU A 180 21.21 4.39 19.50
C LEU A 180 20.32 4.30 20.75
N LEU A 181 19.00 4.26 20.59
CA LEU A 181 18.08 4.08 21.72
C LEU A 181 18.15 2.66 22.32
N GLN A 182 18.51 1.66 21.51
CA GLN A 182 18.46 0.25 21.89
C GLN A 182 19.72 -0.29 22.55
N ARG A 183 20.92 0.15 22.12
CA ARG A 183 22.19 -0.35 22.68
C ARG A 183 22.23 -0.27 24.20
N ASP A 184 21.61 0.74 24.76
CA ASP A 184 21.64 0.95 26.20
C ASP A 184 20.51 0.23 26.98
N GLN A 185 19.61 -0.47 26.30
CA GLN A 185 18.64 -1.38 26.93
C GLN A 185 19.10 -2.84 26.91
N ALA A 186 20.12 -3.17 26.11
CA ALA A 186 20.66 -4.52 25.98
C ALA A 186 21.15 -5.09 27.33
N ASP A 187 21.51 -4.22 28.28
CA ASP A 187 21.93 -4.62 29.62
C ASP A 187 20.78 -5.11 30.52
N SER A 188 19.50 -4.88 30.17
CA SER A 188 18.35 -5.17 31.04
C SER A 188 17.35 -6.19 30.48
N LEU A 189 17.33 -6.39 29.16
CA LEU A 189 16.37 -7.26 28.48
C LEU A 189 17.14 -8.17 27.52
N GLY A 190 17.61 -9.31 28.03
CA GLY A 190 18.50 -10.23 27.32
C GLY A 190 18.22 -10.34 25.82
N ASN A 191 19.16 -9.85 25.02
CA ASN A 191 19.41 -10.15 23.60
C ASN A 191 18.18 -10.30 22.70
N ARG A 192 17.15 -9.45 22.83
CA ARG A 192 16.19 -9.25 21.74
C ARG A 192 16.67 -8.11 20.86
N GLU A 193 17.75 -8.40 20.15
CA GLU A 193 18.15 -7.62 18.98
C GLU A 193 16.93 -7.53 18.06
N LEU A 194 16.56 -6.32 17.61
CA LEU A 194 15.77 -6.16 16.40
C LEU A 194 16.62 -6.78 15.29
N THR A 195 16.60 -8.11 15.16
CA THR A 195 17.64 -8.90 14.48
C THR A 195 17.72 -8.60 12.99
N GLN A 196 16.83 -7.78 12.44
CA GLN A 196 16.92 -7.23 11.09
C GLN A 196 16.35 -5.80 11.07
N PRO A 197 17.15 -4.76 11.40
CA PRO A 197 16.66 -3.38 11.45
C PRO A 197 16.34 -2.80 10.06
N GLU A 198 16.48 -3.59 9.01
CA GLU A 198 16.15 -3.18 7.64
C GLU A 198 14.65 -3.14 7.40
N ARG A 199 13.93 -4.09 7.99
CA ARG A 199 12.51 -4.25 7.82
C ARG A 199 11.89 -4.66 9.14
N LEU A 200 10.95 -3.86 9.60
CA LEU A 200 10.08 -4.21 10.70
C LEU A 200 8.89 -4.96 10.12
N GLU A 201 8.44 -6.03 10.77
CA GLU A 201 7.26 -6.78 10.34
C GLU A 201 6.12 -6.63 11.33
N HIS A 202 4.90 -6.52 10.81
CA HIS A 202 3.68 -6.55 11.63
C HIS A 202 3.65 -7.87 12.42
N PRO A 203 3.33 -7.85 13.74
CA PRO A 203 2.58 -6.81 14.42
C PRO A 203 3.40 -5.75 15.19
N TYR A 204 4.72 -5.66 14.98
CA TYR A 204 5.58 -4.63 15.62
C TYR A 204 5.61 -4.66 17.15
N LEU A 205 5.32 -5.82 17.76
CA LEU A 205 5.15 -5.99 19.20
C LEU A 205 6.31 -5.41 20.02
N GLN A 206 7.55 -5.62 19.56
CA GLN A 206 8.76 -5.14 20.24
C GLN A 206 8.79 -3.61 20.34
N LEU A 207 8.48 -2.91 19.24
CA LEU A 207 8.47 -1.46 19.21
C LEU A 207 7.33 -0.89 20.07
N TYR A 208 6.15 -1.52 20.02
CA TYR A 208 5.01 -1.09 20.81
C TYR A 208 5.31 -1.09 22.32
N HIS A 209 5.92 -2.16 22.84
CA HIS A 209 6.30 -2.23 24.25
C HIS A 209 7.44 -1.27 24.64
N GLN A 210 8.24 -0.86 23.65
CA GLN A 210 9.32 0.10 23.83
C GLN A 210 8.87 1.56 23.73
N ARG A 211 7.56 1.87 23.68
CA ARG A 211 7.05 3.26 23.60
C ARG A 211 7.52 4.19 24.71
N SER A 212 7.88 3.64 25.88
CA SER A 212 8.44 4.41 26.99
C SER A 212 9.79 5.07 26.65
N LEU A 213 10.50 4.56 25.62
CA LEU A 213 11.75 5.15 25.13
C LEU A 213 11.57 6.60 24.68
N LEU A 214 10.40 6.98 24.16
CA LEU A 214 10.11 8.34 23.71
C LEU A 214 10.14 9.37 24.84
N ASN A 215 9.94 8.94 26.07
CA ASN A 215 9.94 9.81 27.25
C ASN A 215 11.30 9.81 27.97
N GLY A 216 12.26 9.03 27.49
CA GLY A 216 13.56 8.86 28.13
C GLY A 216 14.53 10.04 27.89
N PRO A 217 15.49 10.27 28.79
CA PRO A 217 16.51 11.31 28.63
C PRO A 217 17.38 11.11 27.37
N LYS A 218 17.50 9.87 26.87
CA LYS A 218 18.27 9.55 25.67
C LYS A 218 17.59 10.01 24.40
N PHE A 219 16.27 9.84 24.33
CA PHE A 219 15.49 10.41 23.25
C PHE A 219 15.71 11.92 23.18
N GLN A 220 15.75 12.61 24.32
CA GLN A 220 16.01 14.06 24.39
C GLN A 220 17.41 14.48 23.92
N LYS A 221 18.39 13.56 23.97
CA LYS A 221 19.76 13.80 23.47
C LYS A 221 19.89 13.62 21.95
N LEU A 222 18.91 13.00 21.28
CA LEU A 222 18.92 12.84 19.83
C LEU A 222 18.76 14.18 19.12
N ALA A 223 19.30 14.27 17.90
CA ALA A 223 19.07 15.44 17.05
C ALA A 223 17.56 15.63 16.80
N LYS A 224 17.12 16.87 16.60
CA LYS A 224 15.70 17.18 16.37
C LYS A 224 15.10 16.33 15.24
N LEU A 225 15.78 16.23 14.11
CA LEU A 225 15.33 15.42 12.97
C LEU A 225 15.12 13.95 13.35
N GLN A 226 16.07 13.35 14.07
CA GLN A 226 15.97 11.96 14.54
C GLN A 226 14.78 11.75 15.48
N ARG A 227 14.56 12.69 16.41
CA ARG A 227 13.38 12.67 17.29
C ARG A 227 12.08 12.73 16.50
N ASP A 228 12.00 13.65 15.54
CA ASP A 228 10.82 13.83 14.69
C ASP A 228 10.53 12.54 13.88
N SER A 229 11.56 11.90 13.31
CA SER A 229 11.42 10.64 12.56
C SER A 229 10.95 9.46 13.42
N ILE A 230 11.54 9.30 14.61
CA ILE A 230 11.13 8.26 15.57
C ILE A 230 9.69 8.53 16.04
N GLN A 231 9.36 9.78 16.36
CA GLN A 231 8.00 10.13 16.79
C GLN A 231 6.97 9.88 15.67
N SER A 232 7.32 10.16 14.42
CA SER A 232 6.49 9.80 13.26
C SER A 232 6.25 8.29 13.17
N LEU A 233 7.30 7.48 13.34
CA LEU A 233 7.19 6.02 13.33
C LEU A 233 6.25 5.52 14.42
N TYR A 234 6.43 5.98 15.65
CA TYR A 234 5.56 5.59 16.76
C TYR A 234 4.12 6.08 16.60
N LYS A 235 3.91 7.26 16.03
CA LYS A 235 2.56 7.75 15.69
C LYS A 235 1.89 6.86 14.64
N TYR A 236 2.64 6.42 13.63
CA TYR A 236 2.14 5.45 12.65
C TYR A 236 1.76 4.12 13.32
N LEU A 237 2.63 3.56 14.15
CA LEU A 237 2.38 2.31 14.86
C LEU A 237 1.17 2.41 15.82
N ASP A 238 1.06 3.51 16.56
CA ASP A 238 -0.07 3.74 17.48
C ASP A 238 -1.40 3.82 16.74
N HIS A 239 -1.43 4.50 15.59
CA HIS A 239 -2.63 4.51 14.74
C HIS A 239 -2.93 3.14 14.14
N ARG A 240 -1.90 2.39 13.75
CA ARG A 240 -2.04 1.16 12.97
C ARG A 240 -2.37 -0.06 13.82
N VAL A 241 -1.69 -0.26 14.94
CA VAL A 241 -1.83 -1.44 15.82
C VAL A 241 -2.22 -1.10 17.26
N GLY A 242 -2.21 0.18 17.62
CA GLY A 242 -2.56 0.63 18.97
C GLY A 242 -3.97 0.18 19.43
N PRO A 243 -5.02 0.31 18.62
CA PRO A 243 -6.37 -0.14 19.00
C PRO A 243 -6.43 -1.64 19.35
N GLU A 244 -5.86 -2.50 18.50
CA GLU A 244 -5.84 -3.96 18.71
C GLU A 244 -5.07 -4.34 19.99
N TYR A 245 -3.94 -3.68 20.23
CA TYR A 245 -3.14 -3.93 21.43
C TYR A 245 -3.76 -3.38 22.71
N LEU A 246 -4.49 -2.27 22.64
CA LEU A 246 -5.26 -1.76 23.76
C LEU A 246 -6.44 -2.68 24.11
N GLU A 247 -7.14 -3.17 23.08
CA GLU A 247 -8.20 -4.18 23.25
C GLU A 247 -7.64 -5.45 23.88
N ALA A 248 -6.54 -5.99 23.33
CA ALA A 248 -5.88 -7.17 23.88
C ALA A 248 -5.48 -6.96 25.34
N GLY A 249 -4.89 -5.81 25.69
CA GLY A 249 -4.55 -5.46 27.08
C GLY A 249 -5.76 -5.46 28.01
N THR A 250 -6.90 -4.97 27.53
CA THR A 250 -8.16 -4.95 28.28
C THR A 250 -8.72 -6.37 28.51
N LEU A 251 -8.66 -7.22 27.47
CA LEU A 251 -9.05 -8.64 27.55
C LEU A 251 -8.14 -9.44 28.49
N PHE A 252 -6.84 -9.15 28.50
CA PHE A 252 -5.90 -9.75 29.45
C PHE A 252 -6.18 -9.32 30.89
N ALA A 253 -6.38 -8.02 31.13
CA ALA A 253 -6.65 -7.49 32.46
C ALA A 253 -7.97 -7.99 33.07
N SER A 254 -8.98 -8.22 32.22
CA SER A 254 -10.29 -8.75 32.64
C SER A 254 -10.33 -10.27 32.82
N GLY A 255 -9.23 -10.99 32.54
CA GLY A 255 -9.15 -12.45 32.69
C GLY A 255 -10.00 -13.25 31.69
N TRP A 256 -10.52 -12.60 30.64
CA TRP A 256 -11.41 -13.23 29.65
C TRP A 256 -10.73 -14.34 28.83
N TRP A 257 -9.42 -14.25 28.63
CA TRP A 257 -8.65 -15.24 27.87
C TRP A 257 -8.58 -16.62 28.54
N ILE A 258 -8.78 -16.71 29.88
CA ILE A 258 -8.71 -17.96 30.65
C ILE A 258 -10.04 -18.74 30.59
N ARG A 259 -11.17 -18.05 30.37
CA ARG A 259 -12.51 -18.66 30.53
C ARG A 259 -13.08 -19.32 29.28
N ASN A 260 -12.60 -18.98 28.08
CA ASN A 260 -13.20 -19.43 26.81
C ASN A 260 -12.36 -20.45 26.01
N THR A 261 -11.17 -20.83 26.48
CA THR A 261 -10.28 -21.76 25.74
C THR A 261 -9.95 -23.05 26.50
N GLY A 262 -10.41 -23.20 27.73
CA GLY A 262 -10.32 -24.46 28.45
C GLY A 262 -11.49 -25.39 28.10
N PRO A 263 -11.28 -26.69 27.81
CA PRO A 263 -12.37 -27.63 27.89
C PRO A 263 -12.94 -27.56 29.32
N SER A 264 -14.24 -27.34 29.42
CA SER A 264 -15.01 -27.45 30.67
C SER A 264 -14.64 -28.77 31.34
N CYS A 265 -13.75 -28.74 32.33
CA CYS A 265 -13.45 -29.89 33.17
C CYS A 265 -14.59 -30.05 34.19
N SER A 266 -15.78 -30.35 33.67
CA SER A 266 -16.97 -30.70 34.43
C SER A 266 -16.97 -32.21 34.66
N SER A 267 -16.05 -32.70 35.49
CA SER A 267 -16.16 -34.04 36.09
C SER A 267 -15.63 -34.05 37.51
N ARG A 268 -16.35 -33.41 38.43
CA ARG A 268 -16.51 -33.98 39.77
C ARG A 268 -17.57 -35.08 39.66
N ARG A 269 -17.12 -36.32 39.47
CA ARG A 269 -17.87 -37.49 39.94
C ARG A 269 -17.07 -38.14 41.06
N GLN A 270 -17.82 -38.40 42.12
CA GLN A 270 -17.50 -39.12 43.34
C GLN A 270 -16.65 -40.37 43.10
N CYS A 271 -15.60 -40.54 43.90
CA CYS A 271 -15.35 -41.71 44.75
C CYS A 271 -14.67 -41.20 46.03
#